data_AF-A0A1L9TET0-F1
#
_entry.id   AF-A0A1L9TET0-F1
#
_cell.length_a   1.000
_cell.length_b   1.000
_cell.length_c   1.000
_cell.angle_alpha   90.00
_cell.angle_beta   90.00
_cell.angle_gamma   90.00
#
_symmetry.space_group_name_H-M   'P 1'
#
loop_
_entity.id
_entity.type
_entity.pdbx_description
1 polymer ?
#
loop_
_entity_poly.entity_id
_entity_poly.type
_entity_poly.pdbx_seq_one_letter_code
_entity_poly.pdbx_strand_id
1 'polypeptide(L)'
;MKLPAIPLLLATTIVTATQDHLQNANHIFNAIHASMRQFGSSLHHNGMSFFLASVPQGIQLYHGSPSPDLLKEVGWMAFEPEHAMVFAQPARGRRSRGIKTSPDQSEQVPLAASEQTAENRSGYLHSYRTAKDLRLLYIDGTSAGKSRVGTLDSQDRILFNDTISPGGVGMEEVRARTVCHIAKNTWQGRIDGVIRMAAGFEIILCDPEVNLVPVRVMPVKDGKGKPRQKPAELMRAVMSRFNGIGGERVRLIYDHFVTAYTHPLDLFPLEDNKGPRLQHLSTESLEPLRDNLTDLVMEHDVNAGTVNWQAIADLVADKYAPLLRGLIGKDKPRHHQKKKINPSVAITTIMAPFDGPDIDESVLLCASQFVSTPDGDSPLAHQAVYTVSHRICSTLLELRDETDKEVVHSAIRELMVYLDWTAWKECRGCKDTEFCAVPVWPQGSQEDHDTPKCQRFTKAYQAGGDYWGPVWD
;
A
#
# COMPACT_ATOMS: atom_id res chain seq x y z
N MET A 1 -57.00 57.93 11.40
CA MET A 1 -56.33 56.86 12.16
C MET A 1 -55.52 56.02 11.18
N LYS A 2 -54.18 56.17 11.18
CA LYS A 2 -53.25 55.33 10.42
C LYS A 2 -52.45 54.51 11.45
N LEU A 3 -52.48 53.19 11.34
CA LEU A 3 -51.68 52.26 12.15
C LEU A 3 -50.20 52.34 11.73
N PRO A 4 -49.24 52.20 12.67
CA PRO A 4 -47.82 52.15 12.32
C PRO A 4 -47.42 50.74 11.86
N ALA A 5 -46.51 50.67 10.90
CA ALA A 5 -45.92 49.44 10.40
C ALA A 5 -44.91 48.88 11.42
N ILE A 6 -45.01 47.58 11.72
CA ILE A 6 -44.06 46.82 12.54
C ILE A 6 -42.96 46.31 11.61
N PRO A 7 -41.66 46.54 11.88
CA PRO A 7 -40.59 45.96 11.08
C PRO A 7 -40.43 44.48 11.42
N LEU A 8 -40.48 43.64 10.39
CA LEU A 8 -40.21 42.21 10.48
C LEU A 8 -38.69 42.02 10.67
N LEU A 9 -38.27 41.60 11.86
CA LEU A 9 -36.89 41.17 12.11
C LEU A 9 -36.65 39.84 11.38
N LEU A 10 -35.87 39.89 10.30
CA LEU A 10 -35.28 38.72 9.66
C LEU A 10 -34.29 38.10 10.66
N ALA A 11 -34.64 36.93 11.20
CA ALA A 11 -33.69 36.08 11.89
C ALA A 11 -32.65 35.59 10.87
N THR A 12 -31.47 36.18 10.90
CA THR A 12 -30.29 35.63 10.22
C THR A 12 -29.93 34.34 10.94
N THR A 13 -30.27 33.21 10.34
CA THR A 13 -29.67 31.91 10.67
C THR A 13 -28.18 32.04 10.36
N ILE A 14 -27.37 32.15 11.42
CA ILE A 14 -25.94 31.92 11.33
C ILE A 14 -25.80 30.45 10.94
N VAL A 15 -25.53 30.19 9.67
CA VAL A 15 -25.00 28.90 9.23
C VAL A 15 -23.60 28.84 9.84
N THR A 16 -23.48 28.20 10.99
CA THR A 16 -22.18 27.67 11.42
C THR A 16 -21.75 26.74 10.29
N ALA A 17 -20.67 27.10 9.58
CA ALA A 17 -20.04 26.22 8.62
C ALA A 17 -19.71 24.93 9.39
N THR A 18 -20.52 23.90 9.19
CA THR A 18 -20.18 22.55 9.62
C THR A 18 -18.90 22.23 8.85
N GLN A 19 -17.79 22.17 9.57
CA GLN A 19 -16.53 21.69 9.05
C GLN A 19 -16.83 20.35 8.38
N ASP A 20 -16.82 20.32 7.05
CA ASP A 20 -17.27 19.16 6.28
C ASP A 20 -16.37 17.99 6.72
N HIS A 21 -16.93 17.06 7.51
CA HIS A 21 -16.14 16.02 8.13
C HIS A 21 -15.59 15.16 6.99
N LEU A 22 -14.26 15.13 6.84
CA LEU A 22 -13.58 14.28 5.87
C LEU A 22 -13.97 12.80 6.12
N GLN A 23 -14.97 12.32 5.38
CA GLN A 23 -15.75 11.12 5.70
C GLN A 23 -14.89 9.87 5.87
N ASN A 24 -13.84 9.74 5.05
CA ASN A 24 -12.93 8.61 5.01
C ASN A 24 -11.54 8.95 5.58
N ALA A 25 -11.43 9.91 6.52
CA ALA A 25 -10.17 10.36 7.08
C ALA A 25 -9.29 9.22 7.64
N ASN A 26 -9.90 8.20 8.25
CA ASN A 26 -9.21 6.99 8.72
C ASN A 26 -8.52 6.23 7.57
N HIS A 27 -9.19 6.06 6.44
CA HIS A 27 -8.62 5.35 5.29
C HIS A 27 -7.51 6.16 4.62
N ILE A 28 -7.67 7.48 4.56
CA ILE A 28 -6.64 8.39 4.04
C ILE A 28 -5.40 8.38 4.95
N PHE A 29 -5.60 8.43 6.27
CA PHE A 29 -4.54 8.26 7.27
C PHE A 29 -3.82 6.92 7.07
N ASN A 30 -4.58 5.84 6.86
CA ASN A 30 -4.02 4.50 6.66
C ASN A 30 -3.22 4.40 5.36
N ALA A 31 -3.67 5.01 4.26
CA ALA A 31 -2.91 5.07 3.01
C ALA A 31 -1.56 5.78 3.22
N ILE A 32 -1.54 6.92 3.93
CA ILE A 32 -0.31 7.64 4.28
C ILE A 32 0.61 6.76 5.14
N HIS A 33 0.07 6.20 6.23
CA HIS A 33 0.83 5.37 7.18
C HIS A 33 1.33 4.05 6.56
N ALA A 34 0.59 3.45 5.64
CA ALA A 34 0.95 2.17 5.01
C ALA A 34 1.83 2.31 3.76
N SER A 35 1.81 3.47 3.10
CA SER A 35 2.52 3.69 1.84
C SER A 35 4.00 3.31 1.92
N MET A 36 4.50 2.57 0.92
CA MET A 36 5.87 2.03 0.87
C MET A 36 6.27 1.08 2.03
N ARG A 37 5.30 0.54 2.78
CA ARG A 37 5.52 -0.46 3.85
C ARG A 37 4.86 -1.78 3.50
N GLN A 38 5.67 -2.84 3.47
CA GLN A 38 5.20 -4.17 3.09
C GLN A 38 4.03 -4.64 3.96
N PHE A 39 4.11 -4.44 5.28
CA PHE A 39 3.09 -4.92 6.21
C PHE A 39 1.75 -4.19 6.03
N GLY A 40 1.81 -2.86 5.97
CA GLY A 40 0.66 -1.99 5.74
C GLY A 40 -0.06 -2.31 4.43
N SER A 41 0.68 -2.24 3.32
CA SER A 41 0.15 -2.48 1.97
C SER A 41 -0.32 -3.93 1.75
N SER A 42 0.09 -4.89 2.58
CA SER A 42 -0.40 -6.28 2.50
C SER A 42 -1.75 -6.46 3.21
N LEU A 43 -1.99 -5.72 4.29
CA LEU A 43 -3.26 -5.76 5.02
C LEU A 43 -4.31 -4.86 4.35
N HIS A 44 -3.91 -3.65 3.97
CA HIS A 44 -4.70 -2.71 3.16
C HIS A 44 -4.37 -2.93 1.67
N HIS A 45 -4.69 -4.13 1.16
CA HIS A 45 -4.20 -4.60 -0.13
C HIS A 45 -4.88 -3.97 -1.35
N ASN A 46 -6.12 -3.49 -1.23
CA ASN A 46 -6.79 -2.71 -2.26
C ASN A 46 -6.50 -1.22 -2.06
N GLY A 47 -5.32 -0.78 -2.49
CA GLY A 47 -4.94 0.62 -2.39
C GLY A 47 -5.75 1.50 -3.32
N MET A 48 -6.26 2.61 -2.77
CA MET A 48 -7.11 3.58 -3.48
C MET A 48 -6.45 4.93 -3.67
N SER A 49 -5.13 5.00 -3.49
CA SER A 49 -4.36 6.23 -3.51
C SER A 49 -3.19 6.18 -4.49
N PHE A 50 -2.83 7.33 -5.04
CA PHE A 50 -1.71 7.54 -5.93
C PHE A 50 -0.84 8.68 -5.42
N PHE A 51 0.45 8.42 -5.26
CA PHE A 51 1.42 9.40 -4.76
C PHE A 51 2.49 9.64 -5.82
N LEU A 52 2.94 10.88 -5.97
CA LEU A 52 4.21 11.11 -6.65
C LEU A 52 5.35 10.61 -5.76
N ALA A 53 6.35 10.01 -6.39
CA ALA A 53 7.47 9.38 -5.74
C ALA A 53 8.79 9.79 -6.41
N SER A 54 9.83 9.99 -5.61
CA SER A 54 11.21 10.14 -6.08
C SER A 54 12.06 8.95 -5.67
N VAL A 55 12.79 8.36 -6.61
CA VAL A 55 13.92 7.46 -6.30
C VAL A 55 15.19 8.24 -6.59
N PRO A 56 16.00 8.58 -5.58
CA PRO A 56 17.19 9.40 -5.78
C PRO A 56 18.20 8.78 -6.76
N GLN A 57 19.08 9.61 -7.32
CA GLN A 57 20.22 9.18 -8.10
C GLN A 57 21.15 8.26 -7.28
N GLY A 58 21.73 7.25 -7.92
CA GLY A 58 22.69 6.34 -7.30
C GLY A 58 22.06 5.19 -6.50
N ILE A 59 20.73 5.10 -6.41
CA ILE A 59 20.04 3.97 -5.79
C ILE A 59 20.25 2.71 -6.62
N GLN A 60 20.64 1.62 -5.95
CA GLN A 60 20.85 0.34 -6.59
C GLN A 60 19.54 -0.42 -6.76
N LEU A 61 19.33 -0.94 -7.98
CA LEU A 61 18.15 -1.67 -8.41
C LEU A 61 18.56 -2.95 -9.16
N TYR A 62 17.69 -3.95 -9.14
CA TYR A 62 17.99 -5.29 -9.66
C TYR A 62 16.94 -5.77 -10.65
N HIS A 63 17.37 -6.54 -11.65
CA HIS A 63 16.48 -7.14 -12.64
C HIS A 63 16.91 -8.58 -12.93
N GLY A 64 15.94 -9.50 -12.98
CA GLY A 64 16.17 -10.88 -13.37
C GLY A 64 15.68 -11.14 -14.79
N SER A 65 16.54 -11.71 -15.63
CA SER A 65 16.26 -11.95 -17.05
C SER A 65 16.76 -13.32 -17.50
N PRO A 66 16.14 -13.95 -18.53
CA PRO A 66 16.77 -15.05 -19.26
C PRO A 66 17.93 -14.61 -20.16
N SER A 67 18.10 -13.31 -20.42
CA SER A 67 19.11 -12.77 -21.34
C SER A 67 20.18 -11.93 -20.60
N PRO A 68 21.44 -11.93 -21.06
CA PRO A 68 22.45 -10.99 -20.58
C PRO A 68 22.27 -9.57 -21.16
N ASP A 69 21.40 -9.39 -22.15
CA ASP A 69 21.20 -8.11 -22.81
C ASP A 69 20.63 -7.05 -21.86
N LEU A 70 21.12 -5.81 -22.00
CA LEU A 70 20.63 -4.69 -21.23
C LEU A 70 19.19 -4.34 -21.63
N LEU A 71 18.43 -3.86 -20.63
CA LEU A 71 17.04 -3.43 -20.80
C LEU A 71 16.92 -2.28 -21.81
N LYS A 72 15.83 -2.28 -22.58
CA LYS A 72 15.45 -1.23 -23.54
C LYS A 72 13.95 -1.00 -23.48
N GLU A 73 13.51 0.23 -23.71
CA GLU A 73 12.11 0.68 -23.73
C GLU A 73 11.36 0.57 -22.38
N VAL A 74 11.33 -0.62 -21.79
CA VAL A 74 10.61 -0.92 -20.54
C VAL A 74 11.43 -1.90 -19.70
N GLY A 75 11.46 -1.68 -18.38
CA GLY A 75 12.17 -2.55 -17.44
C GLY A 75 11.44 -2.76 -16.12
N TRP A 76 11.51 -3.98 -15.57
CA TRP A 76 11.06 -4.28 -14.21
C TRP A 76 12.24 -4.30 -13.25
N MET A 77 12.17 -3.47 -12.22
CA MET A 77 13.22 -3.32 -11.23
C MET A 77 12.72 -3.72 -9.85
N ALA A 78 13.51 -4.52 -9.14
CA ALA A 78 13.32 -4.79 -7.73
C ALA A 78 14.31 -3.98 -6.89
N PHE A 79 13.88 -3.62 -5.69
CA PHE A 79 14.76 -3.01 -4.68
C PHE A 79 15.72 -4.04 -4.07
N GLU A 80 15.32 -5.31 -4.01
CA GLU A 80 16.09 -6.39 -3.40
C GLU A 80 16.58 -7.39 -4.45
N PRO A 81 17.85 -7.84 -4.40
CA PRO A 81 18.40 -8.79 -5.36
C PRO A 81 17.70 -10.15 -5.27
N GLU A 82 17.31 -10.61 -4.08
CA GLU A 82 16.59 -11.87 -3.87
C GLU A 82 15.24 -11.87 -4.59
N HIS A 83 14.60 -10.71 -4.71
CA HIS A 83 13.36 -10.55 -5.47
C HIS A 83 13.61 -10.67 -6.97
N ALA A 84 14.61 -9.96 -7.50
CA ALA A 84 14.99 -10.07 -8.91
C ALA A 84 15.46 -11.49 -9.29
N MET A 85 16.15 -12.19 -8.40
CA MET A 85 16.65 -13.55 -8.64
C MET A 85 15.56 -14.57 -8.95
N VAL A 86 14.31 -14.35 -8.50
CA VAL A 86 13.18 -15.21 -8.86
C VAL A 86 12.96 -15.26 -10.37
N PHE A 87 13.26 -14.17 -11.07
CA PHE A 87 13.06 -13.98 -12.50
C PHE A 87 14.34 -14.23 -13.33
N ALA A 88 15.50 -14.38 -12.68
CA ALA A 88 16.77 -14.72 -13.32
C ALA A 88 16.85 -16.22 -13.68
N GLN A 89 15.89 -16.71 -14.46
CA GLN A 89 15.81 -18.10 -14.92
C GLN A 89 16.17 -18.19 -16.41
N PRO A 90 16.75 -19.31 -16.88
CA PRO A 90 16.99 -19.52 -18.30
C PRO A 90 15.69 -19.44 -19.10
N ALA A 91 15.78 -19.05 -20.38
CA ALA A 91 14.63 -19.09 -21.28
C ALA A 91 14.01 -20.50 -21.26
N ARG A 92 12.76 -20.62 -20.79
CA ARG A 92 12.05 -21.90 -20.85
C ARG A 92 11.82 -22.22 -22.31
N GLY A 93 12.57 -23.19 -22.84
CA GLY A 93 12.31 -23.75 -24.15
C GLY A 93 10.84 -24.10 -24.26
N ARG A 94 10.15 -23.55 -25.26
CA ARG A 94 8.77 -23.87 -25.61
C ARG A 94 8.70 -25.40 -25.76
N ARG A 95 8.25 -26.12 -24.72
CA ARG A 95 7.74 -27.47 -24.91
C ARG A 95 6.45 -27.27 -25.70
N SER A 96 6.55 -27.39 -27.02
CA SER A 96 5.42 -27.67 -27.88
C SER A 96 4.64 -28.81 -27.21
N ARG A 97 3.48 -28.50 -26.62
CA ARG A 97 2.47 -29.50 -26.33
C ARG A 97 2.11 -30.06 -27.69
N GLY A 98 2.68 -31.22 -28.02
CA GLY A 98 2.35 -31.95 -29.23
C GLY A 98 0.84 -32.11 -29.28
N ILE A 99 0.21 -31.40 -30.20
CA ILE A 99 -1.10 -31.74 -30.70
C ILE A 99 -0.92 -33.13 -31.31
N LYS A 100 -1.52 -34.15 -30.69
CA LYS A 100 -1.65 -35.46 -31.33
C LYS A 100 -2.59 -35.27 -32.51
N THR A 101 -2.02 -35.05 -33.69
CA THR A 101 -2.69 -35.34 -34.96
C THR A 101 -2.19 -36.68 -35.46
N SER A 102 -3.14 -37.47 -35.95
CA SER A 102 -3.02 -38.84 -36.44
C SER A 102 -2.02 -38.99 -37.60
N PRO A 103 -1.61 -40.23 -37.95
CA PRO A 103 -0.43 -40.48 -38.77
C PRO A 103 -0.80 -40.47 -40.25
N ASP A 104 -0.27 -39.51 -41.00
CA ASP A 104 0.22 -39.79 -42.34
C ASP A 104 1.10 -38.65 -42.86
N GLN A 105 2.04 -39.01 -43.74
CA GLN A 105 2.93 -38.16 -44.54
C GLN A 105 4.28 -37.79 -43.90
N SER A 106 5.24 -38.61 -44.33
CA SER A 106 6.68 -38.43 -44.28
C SER A 106 7.15 -37.21 -45.06
N GLU A 107 7.74 -36.24 -44.38
CA GLU A 107 8.78 -35.38 -44.96
C GLU A 107 9.96 -35.30 -43.98
N GLN A 108 11.09 -35.87 -44.40
CA GLN A 108 12.37 -35.77 -43.70
C GLN A 108 12.97 -34.39 -43.97
N VAL A 109 13.05 -33.54 -42.94
CA VAL A 109 13.92 -32.35 -42.96
C VAL A 109 15.21 -32.69 -42.20
N PRO A 110 16.41 -32.40 -42.73
CA PRO A 110 17.66 -32.93 -42.19
C PRO A 110 17.98 -32.37 -40.81
N LEU A 111 18.55 -33.25 -39.97
CA LEU A 111 19.29 -32.91 -38.76
C LEU A 111 20.43 -31.93 -39.09
N ALA A 112 20.17 -30.63 -38.98
CA ALA A 112 21.18 -29.69 -38.54
C ALA A 112 20.95 -29.49 -37.04
N ALA A 113 21.44 -30.45 -36.26
CA ALA A 113 21.73 -30.21 -34.86
C ALA A 113 22.78 -29.09 -34.83
N SER A 114 22.34 -27.83 -34.72
CA SER A 114 23.23 -26.82 -34.16
C SER A 114 23.52 -27.32 -32.76
N GLU A 115 24.76 -27.75 -32.55
CA GLU A 115 25.37 -27.93 -31.24
C GLU A 115 25.24 -26.60 -30.48
N GLN A 116 24.08 -26.34 -29.89
CA GLN A 116 23.98 -25.45 -28.76
C GLN A 116 24.66 -26.21 -27.62
N THR A 117 25.95 -25.95 -27.48
CA THR A 117 26.77 -26.40 -26.36
C THR A 117 25.98 -26.20 -25.06
N ALA A 118 26.10 -27.16 -24.16
CA ALA A 118 25.42 -27.19 -22.86
C ALA A 118 25.84 -26.05 -21.90
N GLU A 119 26.49 -24.99 -22.40
CA GLU A 119 27.04 -23.87 -21.62
C GLU A 119 26.05 -22.73 -21.39
N ASN A 120 24.94 -22.63 -22.14
CA ASN A 120 24.12 -21.40 -22.17
C ASN A 120 22.70 -21.53 -21.59
N ARG A 121 22.54 -22.32 -20.52
CA ARG A 121 21.29 -22.41 -19.75
C ARG A 121 21.39 -21.66 -18.42
N SER A 122 21.85 -20.42 -18.45
CA SER A 122 21.87 -19.58 -17.25
C SER A 122 20.83 -18.48 -17.41
N GLY A 123 20.08 -18.19 -16.33
CA GLY A 123 19.44 -16.88 -16.21
C GLY A 123 20.47 -15.84 -15.77
N TYR A 124 20.11 -14.57 -15.78
CA TYR A 124 21.01 -13.45 -15.49
C TYR A 124 20.40 -12.53 -14.44
N LEU A 125 21.20 -12.19 -13.44
CA LEU A 125 20.90 -11.12 -12.50
C LEU A 125 21.64 -9.86 -12.95
N HIS A 126 20.87 -8.83 -13.22
CA HIS A 126 21.35 -7.51 -13.60
C HIS A 126 21.28 -6.59 -12.39
N SER A 127 22.33 -5.81 -12.19
CA SER A 127 22.43 -4.76 -11.19
C SER A 127 22.62 -3.43 -11.88
N TYR A 128 21.80 -2.46 -11.51
CA TYR A 128 21.80 -1.10 -12.06
C TYR A 128 21.88 -0.08 -10.92
N ARG A 129 22.27 1.14 -11.27
CA ARG A 129 22.08 2.34 -10.43
C ARG A 129 21.21 3.34 -11.17
N THR A 130 20.35 4.05 -10.46
CA THR A 130 19.58 5.17 -11.04
C THR A 130 20.54 6.25 -11.53
N ALA A 131 20.37 6.66 -12.80
CA ALA A 131 21.25 7.64 -13.45
C ALA A 131 20.95 9.08 -13.02
N LYS A 132 19.73 9.33 -12.55
CA LYS A 132 19.18 10.61 -12.08
C LYS A 132 18.19 10.35 -10.95
N ASP A 133 17.67 11.41 -10.34
CA ASP A 133 16.47 11.31 -9.50
C ASP A 133 15.29 10.92 -10.40
N LEU A 134 14.77 9.71 -10.22
CA LEU A 134 13.62 9.23 -10.98
C LEU A 134 12.36 9.86 -10.41
N ARG A 135 11.48 10.36 -11.28
CA ARG A 135 10.14 10.81 -10.92
C ARG A 135 9.14 9.70 -11.27
N LEU A 136 8.52 9.08 -10.28
CA LEU A 136 7.64 7.92 -10.44
C LEU A 136 6.26 8.19 -9.87
N LEU A 137 5.27 7.42 -10.31
CA LEU A 137 3.96 7.37 -9.68
C LEU A 137 3.86 6.10 -8.83
N TYR A 138 3.65 6.25 -7.52
CA TYR A 138 3.39 5.13 -6.62
C TYR A 138 1.89 4.80 -6.57
N ILE A 139 1.57 3.53 -6.80
CA ILE A 139 0.22 2.97 -6.72
C ILE A 139 0.11 2.21 -5.39
N ASP A 140 -0.76 2.69 -4.51
CA ASP A 140 -0.93 2.17 -3.15
C ASP A 140 -1.37 0.69 -3.09
N GLY A 141 -1.21 0.06 -1.92
CA GLY A 141 -1.63 -1.30 -1.64
C GLY A 141 -0.79 -2.37 -2.34
N THR A 142 -1.36 -3.57 -2.48
CA THR A 142 -0.75 -4.68 -3.22
C THR A 142 -1.08 -4.56 -4.71
N SER A 143 -0.80 -3.39 -5.30
CA SER A 143 -1.17 -2.96 -6.66
C SER A 143 -0.59 -3.79 -7.81
N ALA A 144 0.33 -4.71 -7.52
CA ALA A 144 0.86 -5.69 -8.46
C ALA A 144 0.50 -7.14 -8.09
N GLY A 145 -0.42 -7.36 -7.14
CA GLY A 145 -0.98 -8.67 -6.83
C GLY A 145 -2.00 -9.07 -7.89
N LYS A 146 -1.79 -10.17 -8.60
CA LYS A 146 -2.71 -10.63 -9.67
C LYS A 146 -3.82 -11.45 -9.01
N SER A 147 -4.84 -10.76 -8.52
CA SER A 147 -5.92 -11.33 -7.71
C SER A 147 -7.25 -10.60 -7.92
N ARG A 148 -8.37 -11.29 -7.66
CA ARG A 148 -9.77 -10.86 -7.92
C ARG A 148 -10.35 -10.10 -6.75
N VAL A 149 -9.58 -10.03 -5.67
CA VAL A 149 -9.97 -9.38 -4.42
C VAL A 149 -9.88 -7.85 -4.51
N GLY A 150 -9.44 -7.29 -5.64
CA GLY A 150 -9.42 -5.85 -5.89
C GLY A 150 -8.02 -5.23 -6.01
N THR A 151 -6.97 -6.03 -5.92
CA THR A 151 -5.57 -5.56 -5.93
C THR A 151 -5.17 -4.82 -7.21
N LEU A 152 -5.87 -5.02 -8.32
CA LEU A 152 -5.60 -4.32 -9.59
C LEU A 152 -6.63 -3.23 -9.90
N ASP A 153 -7.63 -3.00 -9.03
CA ASP A 153 -8.75 -2.11 -9.33
C ASP A 153 -8.29 -0.68 -9.62
N SER A 154 -7.40 -0.11 -8.80
CA SER A 154 -6.91 1.26 -8.98
C SER A 154 -6.10 1.42 -10.28
N GLN A 155 -5.16 0.52 -10.57
CA GLN A 155 -4.39 0.62 -11.82
C GLN A 155 -5.27 0.36 -13.07
N ASP A 156 -6.15 -0.64 -13.06
CA ASP A 156 -6.91 -1.04 -14.25
C ASP A 156 -8.06 -0.06 -14.52
N ARG A 157 -8.81 0.35 -13.48
CA ARG A 157 -9.96 1.26 -13.62
C ARG A 157 -9.54 2.71 -13.74
N ILE A 158 -8.55 3.17 -12.96
CA ILE A 158 -8.16 4.59 -12.90
C ILE A 158 -7.02 4.87 -13.88
N LEU A 159 -5.83 4.31 -13.63
CA LEU A 159 -4.65 4.61 -14.43
C LEU A 159 -4.81 4.21 -15.90
N PHE A 160 -5.37 3.02 -16.17
CA PHE A 160 -5.54 2.53 -17.53
C PHE A 160 -6.91 2.81 -18.13
N ASN A 161 -7.82 3.45 -17.38
CA ASN A 161 -9.16 3.81 -17.86
C ASN A 161 -9.89 2.64 -18.57
N ASP A 162 -9.83 1.43 -17.99
CA ASP A 162 -10.50 0.24 -18.54
C ASP A 162 -10.06 -0.19 -19.96
N THR A 163 -8.93 0.34 -20.46
CA THR A 163 -8.45 0.06 -21.83
C THR A 163 -7.73 -1.28 -21.97
N ILE A 164 -7.31 -1.87 -20.85
CA ILE A 164 -6.61 -3.16 -20.83
C ILE A 164 -7.64 -4.26 -20.58
N SER A 165 -7.64 -5.28 -21.44
CA SER A 165 -8.51 -6.44 -21.27
C SER A 165 -8.32 -7.10 -19.90
N PRO A 166 -9.40 -7.59 -19.26
CA PRO A 166 -9.28 -8.29 -17.99
C PRO A 166 -8.29 -9.46 -18.09
N GLY A 167 -7.33 -9.52 -17.18
CA GLY A 167 -6.31 -10.56 -17.17
C GLY A 167 -5.35 -10.39 -16.00
N GLY A 168 -4.70 -11.48 -15.59
CA GLY A 168 -3.83 -11.49 -14.43
C GLY A 168 -2.37 -11.37 -14.86
N VAL A 169 -1.63 -12.47 -14.72
CA VAL A 169 -0.19 -12.54 -14.99
C VAL A 169 0.13 -12.32 -16.47
N GLY A 170 -0.70 -12.79 -17.39
CA GLY A 170 -0.48 -12.70 -18.82
C GLY A 170 -0.54 -11.28 -19.39
N MET A 171 -1.12 -10.33 -18.64
CA MET A 171 -1.30 -8.95 -19.07
C MET A 171 -0.22 -8.00 -18.56
N GLU A 172 0.80 -8.49 -17.83
CA GLU A 172 1.81 -7.64 -17.21
C GLU A 172 2.69 -6.88 -18.19
N GLU A 173 3.06 -7.51 -19.30
CA GLU A 173 3.79 -6.85 -20.39
C GLU A 173 2.97 -5.71 -20.99
N VAL A 174 1.66 -5.95 -21.19
CA VAL A 174 0.73 -4.94 -21.72
C VAL A 174 0.63 -3.77 -20.75
N ARG A 175 0.41 -4.03 -19.47
CA ARG A 175 0.35 -2.98 -18.43
C ARG A 175 1.62 -2.15 -18.39
N ALA A 176 2.79 -2.80 -18.41
CA ALA A 176 4.06 -2.08 -18.35
C ALA A 176 4.29 -1.17 -19.57
N ARG A 177 3.94 -1.65 -20.77
CA ARG A 177 3.98 -0.81 -21.98
C ARG A 177 2.95 0.31 -21.95
N THR A 178 1.74 0.05 -21.45
CA THR A 178 0.70 1.08 -21.30
C THR A 178 1.12 2.17 -20.31
N VAL A 179 1.76 1.83 -19.19
CA VAL A 179 2.34 2.83 -18.27
C VAL A 179 3.27 3.78 -19.03
N CYS A 180 4.22 3.24 -19.80
CA CYS A 180 5.17 4.08 -20.53
C CYS A 180 4.53 4.85 -21.69
N HIS A 181 3.48 4.29 -22.29
CA HIS A 181 2.67 5.01 -23.27
C HIS A 181 1.96 6.22 -22.64
N ILE A 182 1.33 6.06 -21.48
CA ILE A 182 0.67 7.16 -20.74
C ILE A 182 1.70 8.20 -20.31
N ALA A 183 2.82 7.74 -19.71
CA ALA A 183 3.90 8.61 -19.28
C ALA A 183 4.40 9.50 -20.42
N LYS A 184 4.61 8.93 -21.61
CA LYS A 184 5.10 9.65 -22.79
C LYS A 184 4.05 10.55 -23.43
N ASN A 185 2.84 10.04 -23.66
CA ASN A 185 1.86 10.71 -24.53
C ASN A 185 0.86 11.57 -23.76
N THR A 186 0.39 11.10 -22.61
CA THR A 186 -0.56 11.85 -21.76
C THR A 186 0.18 12.81 -20.85
N TRP A 187 1.24 12.32 -20.21
CA TRP A 187 2.00 13.08 -19.21
C TRP A 187 3.30 13.67 -19.75
N GLN A 188 3.47 13.75 -21.07
CA GLN A 188 4.57 14.46 -21.74
C GLN A 188 5.98 14.11 -21.23
N GLY A 189 6.19 12.85 -20.85
CA GLY A 189 7.46 12.36 -20.30
C GLY A 189 7.78 12.88 -18.90
N ARG A 190 6.80 13.42 -18.15
CA ARG A 190 7.05 13.98 -16.82
C ARG A 190 7.34 12.91 -15.76
N ILE A 191 6.91 11.65 -15.95
CA ILE A 191 7.29 10.54 -15.07
C ILE A 191 8.12 9.51 -15.83
N ASP A 192 8.99 8.83 -15.10
CA ASP A 192 9.88 7.78 -15.59
C ASP A 192 9.26 6.37 -15.45
N GLY A 193 8.08 6.24 -14.83
CA GLY A 193 7.44 4.94 -14.57
C GLY A 193 6.58 4.89 -13.31
N VAL A 194 6.28 3.68 -12.82
CA VAL A 194 5.43 3.46 -11.63
C VAL A 194 6.10 2.57 -10.58
N ILE A 195 5.81 2.82 -9.31
CA ILE A 195 6.10 1.92 -8.19
C ILE A 195 4.81 1.19 -7.80
N ARG A 196 4.90 -0.12 -7.55
CA ARG A 196 3.77 -0.94 -7.09
C ARG A 196 4.26 -2.13 -6.28
N MET A 197 3.35 -2.83 -5.58
CA MET A 197 3.72 -3.93 -4.68
C MET A 197 3.03 -5.25 -5.03
N ALA A 198 3.81 -6.33 -5.11
CA ALA A 198 3.31 -7.70 -5.14
C ALA A 198 3.78 -8.43 -3.87
N ALA A 199 4.71 -9.38 -4.01
CA ALA A 199 5.42 -9.92 -2.85
C ALA A 199 6.44 -8.94 -2.27
N GLY A 200 6.85 -7.93 -3.04
CA GLY A 200 7.74 -6.85 -2.66
C GLY A 200 7.48 -5.65 -3.58
N PHE A 201 8.07 -4.50 -3.25
CA PHE A 201 8.00 -3.34 -4.13
C PHE A 201 8.82 -3.56 -5.41
N GLU A 202 8.25 -3.14 -6.53
CA GLU A 202 8.85 -3.15 -7.86
C GLU A 202 8.61 -1.81 -8.56
N ILE A 203 9.51 -1.47 -9.48
CA ILE A 203 9.35 -0.35 -10.41
C ILE A 203 9.13 -0.93 -11.81
N ILE A 204 8.08 -0.48 -12.50
CA ILE A 204 8.05 -0.50 -13.96
C ILE A 204 8.68 0.80 -14.41
N LEU A 205 9.82 0.71 -15.09
CA LEU A 205 10.61 1.85 -15.54
C LEU A 205 10.55 1.97 -17.06
N CYS A 206 10.32 3.19 -17.53
CA CYS A 206 10.34 3.59 -18.93
C CYS A 206 11.75 4.05 -19.32
N ASP A 207 12.14 3.77 -20.56
CA ASP A 207 13.44 4.13 -21.15
C ASP A 207 14.63 3.84 -20.19
N PRO A 208 14.77 2.59 -19.68
CA PRO A 208 15.81 2.21 -18.73
C PRO A 208 17.23 2.53 -19.23
N GLU A 209 17.46 2.53 -20.54
CA GLU A 209 18.72 2.92 -21.18
C GLU A 209 19.14 4.37 -20.93
N VAL A 210 18.19 5.25 -20.59
CA VAL A 210 18.43 6.64 -20.21
C VAL A 210 18.44 6.79 -18.69
N ASN A 211 17.57 6.04 -18.01
CA ASN A 211 17.29 6.21 -16.59
C ASN A 211 18.20 5.40 -15.67
N LEU A 212 18.97 4.44 -16.20
CA LEU A 212 19.84 3.56 -15.43
C LEU A 212 21.27 3.52 -15.96
N VAL A 213 22.22 3.35 -15.04
CA VAL A 213 23.60 3.00 -15.31
C VAL A 213 23.80 1.50 -14.99
N PRO A 214 24.15 0.66 -15.97
CA PRO A 214 24.49 -0.74 -15.71
C PRO A 214 25.70 -0.83 -14.78
N VAL A 215 25.58 -1.61 -13.70
CA VAL A 215 26.70 -1.89 -12.79
C VAL A 215 27.29 -3.24 -13.08
N ARG A 216 26.45 -4.28 -13.18
CA ARG A 216 26.91 -5.66 -13.36
C ARG A 216 25.81 -6.54 -13.93
N VAL A 217 26.18 -7.42 -14.85
CA VAL A 217 25.35 -8.54 -15.30
C VAL A 217 26.06 -9.83 -14.92
N MET A 218 25.37 -10.72 -14.21
CA MET A 218 25.95 -11.98 -13.74
C MET A 218 25.07 -13.18 -14.14
N PRO A 219 25.65 -14.25 -14.70
CA PRO A 219 24.93 -15.50 -14.87
C PRO A 219 24.61 -16.10 -13.49
N VAL A 220 23.35 -16.50 -13.30
CA VAL A 220 22.88 -17.26 -12.14
C VAL A 220 23.04 -18.74 -12.47
N LYS A 221 23.84 -19.44 -11.66
CA LYS A 221 24.02 -20.89 -11.81
C LYS A 221 22.73 -21.61 -11.44
N ASP A 222 22.29 -22.54 -12.28
CA ASP A 222 21.18 -23.43 -11.96
C ASP A 222 21.51 -24.25 -10.69
N GLY A 223 20.83 -23.94 -9.59
CA GLY A 223 20.82 -24.80 -8.41
C GLY A 223 20.08 -26.09 -8.73
N LYS A 224 20.64 -27.25 -8.34
CA LYS A 224 20.00 -28.58 -8.50
C LYS A 224 18.79 -28.78 -7.57
N GLY A 225 17.81 -27.87 -7.55
CA GLY A 225 16.65 -27.88 -6.66
C GLY A 225 15.32 -27.70 -7.39
N LYS A 226 14.27 -28.41 -6.94
CA LYS A 226 12.91 -28.33 -7.52
C LYS A 226 12.33 -26.90 -7.37
N PRO A 227 11.69 -26.32 -8.40
CA PRO A 227 11.08 -24.99 -8.31
C PRO A 227 9.67 -25.10 -7.73
N ARG A 228 9.52 -25.20 -6.40
CA ARG A 228 8.20 -25.11 -5.73
C ARG A 228 8.34 -24.54 -4.32
N GLN A 229 8.49 -23.22 -4.25
CA GLN A 229 8.21 -22.26 -3.16
C GLN A 229 9.15 -21.08 -3.36
N LYS A 230 8.66 -19.85 -3.20
CA LYS A 230 9.54 -18.68 -3.14
C LYS A 230 10.60 -18.95 -2.05
N PRO A 231 11.91 -18.80 -2.33
CA PRO A 231 12.94 -19.21 -1.38
C PRO A 231 12.73 -18.50 -0.03
N ALA A 232 12.97 -19.19 1.08
CA ALA A 232 12.92 -18.59 2.42
C ALA A 232 13.69 -17.25 2.50
N GLU A 233 14.74 -17.12 1.68
CA GLU A 233 15.54 -15.89 1.51
C GLU A 233 14.77 -14.74 0.86
N LEU A 234 13.89 -15.00 -0.12
CA LEU A 234 13.02 -13.95 -0.67
C LEU A 234 12.11 -13.40 0.41
N MET A 235 11.45 -14.29 1.15
CA MET A 235 10.60 -13.88 2.25
C MET A 235 11.44 -13.15 3.31
N ARG A 236 12.65 -13.61 3.63
CA ARG A 236 13.51 -12.87 4.55
C ARG A 236 13.83 -11.47 4.05
N ALA A 237 14.23 -11.31 2.79
CA ALA A 237 14.58 -10.02 2.20
C ALA A 237 13.40 -9.04 2.24
N VAL A 238 12.25 -9.45 1.71
CA VAL A 238 11.05 -8.61 1.69
C VAL A 238 10.56 -8.33 3.11
N MET A 239 10.45 -9.36 3.97
CA MET A 239 9.87 -9.18 5.29
C MET A 239 10.80 -8.40 6.24
N SER A 240 12.11 -8.35 5.96
CA SER A 240 13.06 -7.48 6.69
C SER A 240 12.79 -5.98 6.49
N ARG A 241 11.87 -5.62 5.60
CA ARG A 241 11.44 -4.25 5.25
C ARG A 241 9.95 -4.03 5.54
N PHE A 242 9.42 -4.74 6.53
CA PHE A 242 8.01 -4.68 6.95
C PHE A 242 7.46 -3.28 7.12
N ASN A 243 8.23 -2.43 7.79
CA ASN A 243 7.81 -1.07 8.14
C ASN A 243 8.45 -0.02 7.23
N GLY A 244 8.99 -0.43 6.07
CA GLY A 244 9.55 0.47 5.08
C GLY A 244 10.77 -0.11 4.35
N ILE A 245 10.97 0.32 3.10
CA ILE A 245 12.09 -0.11 2.26
C ILE A 245 13.45 0.53 2.62
N GLY A 246 13.46 1.43 3.61
CA GLY A 246 14.63 1.99 4.28
C GLY A 246 15.30 3.18 3.56
N GLY A 247 15.95 4.05 4.36
CA GLY A 247 17.04 4.94 3.96
C GLY A 247 16.74 5.93 2.82
N GLU A 248 15.56 6.55 2.80
CA GLU A 248 15.18 7.54 1.77
C GLU A 248 15.30 7.01 0.32
N ARG A 249 15.31 5.68 0.12
CA ARG A 249 15.42 5.05 -1.21
C ARG A 249 14.25 5.39 -2.12
N VAL A 250 13.10 5.67 -1.52
CA VAL A 250 11.93 6.29 -2.15
C VAL A 250 11.44 7.39 -1.22
N ARG A 251 11.16 8.55 -1.77
CA ARG A 251 10.49 9.67 -1.09
C ARG A 251 9.13 9.89 -1.72
N LEU A 252 8.07 9.82 -0.93
CA LEU A 252 6.71 10.14 -1.38
C LEU A 252 6.37 11.59 -1.08
N ILE A 253 5.61 12.23 -1.96
CA ILE A 253 5.00 13.53 -1.68
C ILE A 253 3.62 13.29 -1.08
N TYR A 254 3.42 13.81 0.12
CA TYR A 254 2.14 13.69 0.84
C TYR A 254 1.33 14.98 0.83
N ASP A 255 1.94 16.12 0.49
CA ASP A 255 1.23 17.41 0.39
C ASP A 255 0.24 17.41 -0.79
N HIS A 256 0.54 16.63 -1.84
CA HIS A 256 -0.32 16.42 -2.99
C HIS A 256 -0.34 14.93 -3.36
N PHE A 257 -1.50 14.32 -3.23
CA PHE A 257 -1.77 12.96 -3.68
C PHE A 257 -3.25 12.82 -4.02
N VAL A 258 -3.57 11.79 -4.80
CA VAL A 258 -4.92 11.55 -5.28
C VAL A 258 -5.45 10.29 -4.62
N THR A 259 -6.69 10.31 -4.14
CA THR A 259 -7.29 9.16 -3.48
C THR A 259 -8.78 9.07 -3.77
N ALA A 260 -9.29 7.85 -3.98
CA ALA A 260 -10.73 7.65 -4.19
C ALA A 260 -11.55 8.00 -2.94
N TYR A 261 -10.94 8.01 -1.76
CA TYR A 261 -11.60 8.27 -0.47
C TYR A 261 -12.18 9.67 -0.32
N THR A 262 -11.77 10.63 -1.16
CA THR A 262 -12.34 12.00 -1.18
C THR A 262 -13.49 12.15 -2.17
N HIS A 263 -13.81 11.10 -2.93
CA HIS A 263 -14.89 11.12 -3.91
C HIS A 263 -16.16 10.47 -3.34
N PRO A 264 -17.36 10.91 -3.77
CA PRO A 264 -18.63 10.35 -3.33
C PRO A 264 -18.91 9.00 -4.04
N LEU A 265 -18.05 8.02 -3.81
CA LEU A 265 -18.10 6.69 -4.40
C LEU A 265 -18.46 5.65 -3.32
N ASP A 266 -19.26 4.66 -3.70
CA ASP A 266 -19.47 3.48 -2.85
C ASP A 266 -18.22 2.59 -2.92
N LEU A 267 -17.19 2.91 -2.12
CA LEU A 267 -15.96 2.12 -2.15
C LEU A 267 -16.13 0.77 -1.45
N PHE A 268 -17.13 0.58 -0.58
CA PHE A 268 -17.25 -0.59 0.30
C PHE A 268 -18.59 -1.32 0.07
N PRO A 269 -18.79 -1.95 -1.10
CA PRO A 269 -20.03 -2.62 -1.43
C PRO A 269 -20.26 -3.83 -0.49
N LEU A 270 -21.50 -4.01 -0.04
CA LEU A 270 -21.89 -5.04 0.96
C LEU A 270 -21.54 -6.49 0.58
N GLU A 271 -21.40 -6.77 -0.72
CA GLU A 271 -21.07 -8.11 -1.23
C GLU A 271 -19.57 -8.44 -1.13
N ASP A 272 -18.71 -7.44 -0.88
CA ASP A 272 -17.25 -7.62 -0.81
C ASP A 272 -16.68 -7.14 0.54
N ASN A 273 -16.37 -8.11 1.40
CA ASN A 273 -15.79 -7.86 2.72
C ASN A 273 -14.25 -7.77 2.72
N LYS A 274 -13.58 -7.76 1.55
CA LYS A 274 -12.10 -7.76 1.48
C LYS A 274 -11.47 -6.38 1.37
N GLY A 275 -12.26 -5.31 1.38
CA GLY A 275 -11.77 -3.93 1.36
C GLY A 275 -12.40 -3.13 0.23
N PRO A 276 -11.87 -1.93 -0.07
CA PRO A 276 -12.49 -1.05 -1.04
C PRO A 276 -12.42 -1.65 -2.45
N ARG A 277 -13.42 -1.40 -3.30
CA ARG A 277 -13.53 -1.90 -4.68
C ARG A 277 -13.95 -0.81 -5.65
N LEU A 278 -13.49 -0.93 -6.90
CA LEU A 278 -13.90 -0.05 -7.99
C LEU A 278 -14.66 -0.77 -9.11
N GLN A 279 -14.64 -2.11 -9.17
CA GLN A 279 -15.22 -2.86 -10.31
C GLN A 279 -16.71 -2.64 -10.54
N HIS A 280 -17.48 -2.40 -9.47
CA HIS A 280 -18.92 -2.21 -9.56
C HIS A 280 -19.32 -0.77 -9.96
N LEU A 281 -18.36 0.17 -9.94
CA LEU A 281 -18.58 1.58 -10.27
C LEU A 281 -18.56 1.80 -11.79
N SER A 282 -19.36 2.75 -12.28
CA SER A 282 -19.37 3.10 -13.70
C SER A 282 -18.07 3.83 -14.08
N THR A 283 -17.66 3.71 -15.34
CA THR A 283 -16.44 4.39 -15.83
C THR A 283 -16.56 5.90 -15.71
N GLU A 284 -17.74 6.48 -15.90
CA GLU A 284 -18.02 7.92 -15.78
C GLU A 284 -17.85 8.41 -14.35
N SER A 285 -18.29 7.64 -13.35
CA SER A 285 -18.13 8.02 -11.94
C SER A 285 -16.66 8.15 -11.50
N LEU A 286 -15.75 7.50 -12.23
CA LEU A 286 -14.32 7.51 -11.96
C LEU A 286 -13.56 8.58 -12.75
N GLU A 287 -14.21 9.28 -13.69
CA GLU A 287 -13.59 10.32 -14.52
C GLU A 287 -12.94 11.43 -13.68
N PRO A 288 -13.59 12.00 -12.64
CA PRO A 288 -12.95 13.03 -11.81
C PRO A 288 -11.68 12.55 -11.12
N LEU A 289 -11.59 11.26 -10.77
CA LEU A 289 -10.40 10.70 -10.14
C LEU A 289 -9.24 10.53 -11.15
N ARG A 290 -9.56 10.27 -12.43
CA ARG A 290 -8.56 10.18 -13.51
C ARG A 290 -8.03 11.55 -13.91
N ASP A 291 -8.91 12.56 -13.92
CA ASP A 291 -8.53 13.95 -14.15
C ASP A 291 -7.60 14.43 -13.04
N ASN A 292 -7.99 14.25 -11.76
CA ASN A 292 -7.15 14.55 -10.61
C ASN A 292 -5.78 13.84 -10.67
N LEU A 293 -5.74 12.58 -11.11
CA LEU A 293 -4.48 11.85 -11.29
C LEU A 293 -3.60 12.46 -12.37
N THR A 294 -4.20 12.95 -13.46
CA THR A 294 -3.48 13.66 -14.51
C THR A 294 -2.95 15.00 -13.99
N ASP A 295 -3.78 15.76 -13.28
CA ASP A 295 -3.39 17.05 -12.67
C ASP A 295 -2.27 16.87 -11.64
N LEU A 296 -2.33 15.82 -10.81
CA LEU A 296 -1.25 15.46 -9.89
C LEU A 296 0.10 15.36 -10.62
N VAL A 297 0.12 14.64 -11.76
CA VAL A 297 1.34 14.45 -12.55
C VAL A 297 1.71 15.71 -13.35
N MET A 298 0.74 16.52 -13.75
CA MET A 298 0.93 17.68 -14.62
C MET A 298 1.16 19.00 -13.89
N GLU A 299 0.90 19.08 -12.59
CA GLU A 299 1.01 20.34 -11.84
C GLU A 299 2.06 20.29 -10.72
N HIS A 300 2.31 19.11 -10.12
CA HIS A 300 3.18 19.01 -8.94
C HIS A 300 4.56 18.39 -9.22
N ASP A 301 5.57 18.83 -8.46
CA ASP A 301 6.96 18.34 -8.53
C ASP A 301 7.32 17.53 -7.28
N VAL A 302 8.16 16.51 -7.43
CA VAL A 302 8.70 15.66 -6.34
C VAL A 302 9.48 16.40 -5.27
N ASN A 303 9.91 17.63 -5.54
CA ASN A 303 10.60 18.48 -4.57
C ASN A 303 9.69 19.44 -3.81
N ALA A 304 8.38 19.47 -4.11
CA ALA A 304 7.45 20.44 -3.53
C ALA A 304 6.98 20.09 -2.11
N GLY A 305 7.23 18.86 -1.64
CA GLY A 305 6.80 18.39 -0.31
C GLY A 305 7.79 18.72 0.79
N THR A 306 7.35 19.39 1.86
CA THR A 306 8.24 19.76 2.98
C THR A 306 7.99 18.96 4.26
N VAL A 307 6.79 18.40 4.41
CA VAL A 307 6.37 17.72 5.64
C VAL A 307 6.32 16.21 5.45
N ASN A 308 6.98 15.48 6.36
CA ASN A 308 6.89 14.02 6.40
C ASN A 308 5.62 13.59 7.15
N TRP A 309 4.47 13.66 6.47
CA TRP A 309 3.18 13.27 7.03
C TRP A 309 3.11 11.81 7.47
N GLN A 310 3.87 10.92 6.83
CA GLN A 310 3.95 9.53 7.28
C GLN A 310 4.61 9.41 8.67
N ALA A 311 5.68 10.16 8.94
CA ALA A 311 6.30 10.18 10.27
C ALA A 311 5.37 10.77 11.34
N ILE A 312 4.53 11.75 10.99
CA ILE A 312 3.51 12.28 11.90
C ILE A 312 2.43 11.23 12.16
N ALA A 313 1.97 10.51 11.13
CA ALA A 313 1.05 9.40 11.28
C ALA A 313 1.64 8.30 12.19
N ASP A 314 2.94 8.03 12.11
CA ASP A 314 3.63 7.12 13.03
C ASP A 314 3.54 7.60 14.48
N LEU A 315 3.79 8.88 14.76
CA LEU A 315 3.69 9.43 16.12
C LEU A 315 2.28 9.22 16.71
N VAL A 316 1.23 9.43 15.90
CA VAL A 316 -0.17 9.21 16.30
C VAL A 316 -0.42 7.73 16.57
N ALA A 317 -0.06 6.85 15.62
CA ALA A 317 -0.29 5.42 15.73
C ALA A 317 0.51 4.78 16.87
N ASP A 318 1.78 5.10 17.01
CA ASP A 318 2.69 4.58 18.04
C ASP A 318 2.24 4.98 19.46
N LYS A 319 1.70 6.20 19.61
CA LYS A 319 1.16 6.65 20.89
C LYS A 319 -0.14 5.93 21.23
N TYR A 320 -1.14 6.01 20.34
CA TYR A 320 -2.50 5.62 20.68
C TYR A 320 -2.77 4.13 20.49
N ALA A 321 -2.05 3.42 19.61
CA ALA A 321 -2.28 2.00 19.40
C ALA A 321 -2.03 1.13 20.65
N PRO A 322 -0.84 1.17 21.29
CA PRO A 322 -0.62 0.40 22.50
C PRO A 322 -1.55 0.82 23.64
N LEU A 323 -1.90 2.10 23.72
CA LEU A 323 -2.81 2.66 24.70
C LEU A 323 -4.22 2.10 24.58
N LEU A 324 -4.85 2.21 23.40
CA LEU A 324 -6.21 1.71 23.15
C LEU A 324 -6.29 0.19 23.37
N ARG A 325 -5.29 -0.56 22.92
CA ARG A 325 -5.17 -2.01 23.21
C ARG A 325 -5.07 -2.29 24.72
N GLY A 326 -4.36 -1.44 25.46
CA GLY A 326 -4.23 -1.54 26.91
C GLY A 326 -5.56 -1.34 27.64
N LEU A 327 -6.41 -0.43 27.15
CA LEU A 327 -7.73 -0.13 27.74
C LEU A 327 -8.72 -1.30 27.63
N ILE A 328 -8.65 -2.09 26.55
CA ILE A 328 -9.54 -3.27 26.33
C ILE A 328 -8.88 -4.62 26.63
N GLY A 329 -7.58 -4.62 26.93
CA GLY A 329 -6.77 -5.82 27.10
C GLY A 329 -7.27 -6.67 28.27
N LYS A 330 -7.25 -8.01 28.12
CA LYS A 330 -7.45 -8.92 29.25
C LYS A 330 -6.22 -8.83 30.15
N ASP A 331 -6.40 -8.36 31.39
CA ASP A 331 -5.39 -8.45 32.45
C ASP A 331 -4.93 -9.92 32.57
N LYS A 332 -3.76 -10.26 32.01
CA LYS A 332 -3.05 -11.46 32.46
C LYS A 332 -2.37 -11.07 33.77
N PRO A 333 -2.77 -11.64 34.92
CA PRO A 333 -2.14 -11.30 36.18
C PRO A 333 -0.65 -11.66 36.10
N ARG A 334 0.21 -10.65 35.95
CA ARG A 334 1.63 -10.82 36.28
C ARG A 334 1.67 -11.06 37.78
N HIS A 335 2.47 -12.04 38.21
CA HIS A 335 2.53 -12.58 39.58
C HIS A 335 2.72 -11.55 40.72
N HIS A 336 2.94 -10.26 40.41
CA HIS A 336 3.11 -9.18 41.41
C HIS A 336 2.32 -7.87 41.16
N GLN A 337 1.37 -7.80 40.23
CA GLN A 337 0.53 -6.60 40.04
C GLN A 337 -0.96 -6.94 40.14
N LYS A 338 -1.54 -6.65 41.31
CA LYS A 338 -2.97 -6.87 41.65
C LYS A 338 -3.85 -5.62 41.49
N LYS A 339 -3.42 -4.58 40.80
CA LYS A 339 -4.29 -3.42 40.56
C LYS A 339 -4.96 -3.56 39.19
N LYS A 340 -6.24 -3.97 39.21
CA LYS A 340 -7.16 -3.75 38.09
C LYS A 340 -7.17 -2.24 37.84
N ILE A 341 -6.60 -1.80 36.74
CA ILE A 341 -6.69 -0.40 36.35
C ILE A 341 -8.10 -0.20 35.78
N ASN A 342 -8.87 0.70 36.39
CA ASN A 342 -10.15 1.11 35.84
C ASN A 342 -9.86 1.88 34.52
N PRO A 343 -10.43 1.48 33.36
CA PRO A 343 -10.20 2.18 32.10
C PRO A 343 -10.38 3.69 32.19
N SER A 344 -11.37 4.19 32.93
CA SER A 344 -11.59 5.64 33.09
C SER A 344 -10.48 6.36 33.86
N VAL A 345 -9.88 5.70 34.86
CA VAL A 345 -8.69 6.24 35.57
C VAL A 345 -7.47 6.27 34.64
N ALA A 346 -7.31 5.27 33.79
CA ALA A 346 -6.25 5.29 32.78
C ALA A 346 -6.47 6.42 31.78
N ILE A 347 -7.68 6.56 31.24
CA ILE A 347 -8.07 7.64 30.33
C ILE A 347 -7.80 9.01 30.97
N THR A 348 -8.26 9.23 32.19
CA THR A 348 -8.00 10.47 32.96
C THR A 348 -6.51 10.78 33.04
N THR A 349 -5.69 9.77 33.36
CA THR A 349 -4.22 9.95 33.47
C THR A 349 -3.60 10.32 32.13
N ILE A 350 -4.06 9.71 31.04
CA ILE A 350 -3.54 9.95 29.69
C ILE A 350 -3.95 11.34 29.18
N MET A 351 -5.17 11.78 29.51
CA MET A 351 -5.74 13.03 29.04
C MET A 351 -5.35 14.25 29.90
N ALA A 352 -4.86 14.05 31.13
CA ALA A 352 -4.48 15.12 32.05
C ALA A 352 -3.58 16.24 31.47
N PRO A 353 -2.60 15.97 30.57
CA PRO A 353 -1.81 17.02 29.95
C PRO A 353 -2.60 17.99 29.04
N PHE A 354 -3.84 17.63 28.69
CA PHE A 354 -4.70 18.38 27.76
C PHE A 354 -5.96 18.92 28.46
N ASP A 355 -5.99 19.00 29.80
CA ASP A 355 -7.14 19.55 30.52
C ASP A 355 -7.30 21.05 30.20
N GLY A 356 -8.40 21.39 29.53
CA GLY A 356 -8.88 22.75 29.27
C GLY A 356 -10.06 23.13 30.16
N PRO A 357 -10.57 24.37 30.04
CA PRO A 357 -11.75 24.84 30.78
C PRO A 357 -13.03 24.08 30.43
N ASP A 358 -13.12 23.53 29.21
CA ASP A 358 -14.20 22.66 28.76
C ASP A 358 -13.69 21.49 27.90
N ILE A 359 -14.61 20.60 27.51
CA ILE A 359 -14.27 19.41 26.72
C ILE A 359 -13.76 19.78 25.33
N ASP A 360 -14.29 20.82 24.70
CA ASP A 360 -13.94 21.19 23.32
C ASP A 360 -12.51 21.74 23.26
N GLU A 361 -12.12 22.59 24.22
CA GLU A 361 -10.73 23.07 24.33
C GLU A 361 -9.78 21.92 24.70
N SER A 362 -10.22 20.98 25.55
CA SER A 362 -9.42 19.79 25.88
C SER A 362 -9.17 18.90 24.65
N VAL A 363 -10.21 18.70 23.83
CA VAL A 363 -10.12 17.96 22.56
C VAL A 363 -9.17 18.66 21.62
N LEU A 364 -9.29 19.99 21.48
CA LEU A 364 -8.41 20.80 20.64
C LEU A 364 -6.94 20.66 21.04
N LEU A 365 -6.62 20.81 22.33
CA LEU A 365 -5.25 20.67 22.85
C LEU A 365 -4.70 19.24 22.63
N CYS A 366 -5.52 18.22 22.84
CA CYS A 366 -5.13 16.84 22.62
C CYS A 366 -4.88 16.53 21.13
N ALA A 367 -5.81 16.96 20.26
CA ALA A 367 -5.80 16.68 18.83
C ALA A 367 -4.67 17.44 18.11
N SER A 368 -4.33 18.64 18.59
CA SER A 368 -3.30 19.50 18.00
C SER A 368 -1.86 19.22 18.46
N GLN A 369 -1.65 18.15 19.23
CA GLN A 369 -0.35 17.82 19.82
C GLN A 369 0.75 17.54 18.79
N PHE A 370 0.43 16.89 17.68
CA PHE A 370 1.41 16.51 16.65
C PHE A 370 1.28 17.34 15.37
N VAL A 371 0.14 18.00 15.18
CA VAL A 371 -0.19 18.82 14.01
C VAL A 371 -1.05 19.99 14.44
N SER A 372 -0.93 21.15 13.80
CA SER A 372 -1.84 22.26 14.07
C SER A 372 -3.27 21.94 13.61
N THR A 373 -4.24 22.77 13.99
CA THR A 373 -5.56 22.72 13.37
C THR A 373 -5.47 23.05 11.87
N PRO A 374 -6.15 22.30 10.99
CA PRO A 374 -6.16 22.60 9.58
C PRO A 374 -6.98 23.86 9.30
N ASP A 375 -6.52 24.63 8.32
CA ASP A 375 -7.20 25.75 7.69
C ASP A 375 -7.63 25.39 6.25
N GLY A 376 -8.12 26.38 5.49
CA GLY A 376 -8.59 26.17 4.11
C GLY A 376 -7.49 25.77 3.11
N ASP A 377 -6.22 26.04 3.43
CA ASP A 377 -5.07 25.76 2.57
C ASP A 377 -4.33 24.49 2.98
N SER A 378 -4.76 23.85 4.07
CA SER A 378 -4.10 22.67 4.63
C SER A 378 -4.20 21.46 3.70
N PRO A 379 -3.09 20.75 3.44
CA PRO A 379 -3.10 19.62 2.52
C PRO A 379 -3.95 18.48 3.05
N LEU A 380 -4.41 17.60 2.15
CA LEU A 380 -5.28 16.47 2.51
C LEU A 380 -4.68 15.58 3.61
N ALA A 381 -3.36 15.38 3.60
CA ALA A 381 -2.66 14.63 4.63
C ALA A 381 -2.78 15.28 6.02
N HIS A 382 -2.67 16.61 6.10
CA HIS A 382 -2.86 17.36 7.34
C HIS A 382 -4.27 17.19 7.87
N GLN A 383 -5.27 17.39 7.01
CA GLN A 383 -6.68 17.26 7.36
C GLN A 383 -6.96 15.85 7.90
N ALA A 384 -6.52 14.80 7.20
CA ALA A 384 -6.72 13.42 7.63
C ALA A 384 -6.07 13.09 8.98
N VAL A 385 -4.81 13.50 9.19
CA VAL A 385 -4.09 13.28 10.46
C VAL A 385 -4.76 14.02 11.62
N TYR A 386 -5.17 15.27 11.41
CA TYR A 386 -5.89 16.03 12.42
C TYR A 386 -7.26 15.41 12.73
N THR A 387 -8.06 15.06 11.72
CA THR A 387 -9.39 14.46 11.91
C THR A 387 -9.31 13.15 12.69
N VAL A 388 -8.33 12.28 12.39
CA VAL A 388 -8.10 11.04 13.15
C VAL A 388 -7.69 11.34 14.60
N SER A 389 -6.76 12.28 14.80
CA SER A 389 -6.33 12.69 16.14
C SER A 389 -7.48 13.28 16.96
N HIS A 390 -8.30 14.13 16.33
CA HIS A 390 -9.50 14.70 16.92
C HIS A 390 -10.50 13.62 17.32
N ARG A 391 -10.78 12.65 16.45
CA ARG A 391 -11.69 11.52 16.74
C ARG A 391 -11.20 10.70 17.94
N ILE A 392 -9.90 10.43 18.04
CA ILE A 392 -9.31 9.72 19.19
C ILE A 392 -9.50 10.54 20.47
N CYS A 393 -9.10 11.81 20.44
CA CYS A 393 -9.14 12.70 21.59
C CYS A 393 -10.57 12.96 22.09
N SER A 394 -11.52 13.20 21.19
CA SER A 394 -12.93 13.38 21.54
C SER A 394 -13.49 12.14 22.22
N THR A 395 -13.29 10.95 21.64
CA THR A 395 -13.76 9.70 22.26
C THR A 395 -13.12 9.44 23.62
N LEU A 396 -11.81 9.68 23.78
CA LEU A 396 -11.16 9.47 25.07
C LEU A 396 -11.66 10.47 26.13
N LEU A 397 -11.82 11.74 25.79
CA LEU A 397 -12.30 12.75 26.74
C LEU A 397 -13.77 12.55 27.13
N GLU A 398 -14.63 12.14 26.21
CA GLU A 398 -16.03 11.77 26.49
C GLU A 398 -16.14 10.59 27.47
N LEU A 399 -15.20 9.64 27.40
CA LEU A 399 -15.15 8.45 28.27
C LEU A 399 -14.45 8.68 29.61
N ARG A 400 -13.92 9.88 29.87
CA ARG A 400 -13.10 10.18 31.06
C ARG A 400 -13.85 9.91 32.37
N ASP A 401 -15.12 10.30 32.41
CA ASP A 401 -15.98 10.19 33.60
C ASP A 401 -16.92 8.98 33.56
N GLU A 402 -16.83 8.14 32.52
CA GLU A 402 -17.64 6.93 32.40
C GLU A 402 -17.17 5.87 33.42
N THR A 403 -18.13 5.28 34.13
CA THR A 403 -17.89 4.28 35.18
C THR A 403 -18.24 2.86 34.75
N ASP A 404 -19.09 2.71 33.73
CA ASP A 404 -19.42 1.42 33.14
C ASP A 404 -18.29 0.95 32.20
N LYS A 405 -17.62 -0.10 32.66
CA LYS A 405 -16.51 -0.72 31.93
C LYS A 405 -16.92 -1.25 30.55
N GLU A 406 -18.12 -1.79 30.40
CA GLU A 406 -18.55 -2.34 29.11
C GLU A 406 -18.89 -1.23 28.12
N VAL A 407 -19.41 -0.09 28.59
CA VAL A 407 -19.61 1.11 27.75
C VAL A 407 -18.26 1.63 27.24
N VAL A 408 -17.27 1.80 28.14
CA VAL A 408 -15.90 2.21 27.73
C VAL A 408 -15.31 1.21 26.75
N HIS A 409 -15.40 -0.08 27.04
CA HIS A 409 -14.89 -1.11 26.14
C HIS A 409 -15.57 -1.12 24.77
N SER A 410 -16.89 -0.89 24.69
CA SER A 410 -17.61 -0.80 23.41
C SER A 410 -17.11 0.38 22.60
N ALA A 411 -17.09 1.58 23.20
CA ALA A 411 -16.66 2.80 22.53
C ALA A 411 -15.19 2.73 22.06
N ILE A 412 -14.29 2.15 22.86
CA ILE A 412 -12.89 1.94 22.44
C ILE A 412 -12.79 0.91 21.31
N ARG A 413 -13.59 -0.16 21.31
CA ARG A 413 -13.61 -1.13 20.19
C ARG A 413 -14.15 -0.48 18.92
N GLU A 414 -15.22 0.30 19.01
CA GLU A 414 -15.77 1.05 17.88
C GLU A 414 -14.74 2.04 17.31
N LEU A 415 -14.02 2.75 18.17
CA LEU A 415 -12.90 3.60 17.76
C LEU A 415 -11.81 2.79 17.06
N MET A 416 -11.39 1.65 17.62
CA MET A 416 -10.38 0.79 16.99
C MET A 416 -10.82 0.23 15.64
N VAL A 417 -12.11 -0.08 15.47
CA VAL A 417 -12.70 -0.49 14.18
C VAL A 417 -12.67 0.66 13.18
N TYR A 418 -13.06 1.88 13.58
CA TYR A 418 -12.94 3.07 12.74
C TYR A 418 -11.50 3.33 12.30
N LEU A 419 -10.54 3.27 13.23
CA LEU A 419 -9.12 3.52 12.94
C LEU A 419 -8.54 2.49 11.97
N ASP A 420 -8.95 1.22 12.08
CA ASP A 420 -8.51 0.11 11.23
C ASP A 420 -6.96 0.03 11.06
N TRP A 421 -6.23 0.35 12.13
CA TRP A 421 -4.77 0.37 12.09
C TRP A 421 -4.17 -1.03 11.96
N THR A 422 -3.19 -1.17 11.07
CA THR A 422 -2.45 -2.41 10.91
C THR A 422 -1.66 -2.80 12.16
N ALA A 423 -1.31 -1.84 13.01
CA ALA A 423 -0.65 -2.06 14.30
C ALA A 423 -1.39 -3.05 15.22
N TRP A 424 -2.71 -3.23 15.06
CA TRP A 424 -3.50 -4.23 15.79
C TRP A 424 -3.06 -5.67 15.49
N LYS A 425 -2.60 -5.89 14.26
CA LYS A 425 -2.27 -7.18 13.67
C LYS A 425 -0.79 -7.55 13.82
N GLU A 426 0.05 -6.63 14.29
CA GLU A 426 1.47 -6.89 14.51
C GLU A 426 1.73 -7.95 15.60
N CYS A 427 2.52 -8.95 15.24
CA CYS A 427 2.96 -9.99 16.14
C CYS A 427 4.03 -9.45 17.10
N ARG A 428 3.99 -9.89 18.36
CA ARG A 428 5.01 -9.53 19.36
C ARG A 428 5.95 -10.71 19.61
N GLY A 429 7.25 -10.46 19.51
CA GLY A 429 8.30 -11.41 19.93
C GLY A 429 8.57 -12.57 18.97
N CYS A 430 8.48 -12.36 17.65
CA CYS A 430 8.96 -13.34 16.68
C CYS A 430 10.48 -13.55 16.82
N LYS A 431 10.95 -14.78 16.63
CA LYS A 431 12.39 -15.11 16.63
C LYS A 431 13.07 -14.61 15.36
N ASP A 432 14.39 -14.51 15.35
CA ASP A 432 15.19 -14.09 14.17
C ASP A 432 14.95 -14.94 12.91
N THR A 433 14.56 -16.20 13.09
CA THR A 433 14.22 -17.13 11.99
C THR A 433 12.73 -17.11 11.61
N GLU A 434 11.96 -16.23 12.23
CA GLU A 434 10.51 -16.08 12.09
C GLU A 434 10.16 -14.66 11.67
N PHE A 435 8.94 -14.47 11.17
CA PHE A 435 8.36 -13.17 10.88
C PHE A 435 6.88 -13.20 11.22
N CYS A 436 6.27 -12.02 11.39
CA CYS A 436 4.83 -11.93 11.58
C CYS A 436 4.13 -12.23 10.25
N ALA A 437 3.52 -13.41 10.14
CA ALA A 437 2.89 -13.82 8.90
C ALA A 437 1.52 -13.18 8.75
N VAL A 438 1.43 -12.24 7.82
CA VAL A 438 0.21 -11.74 7.17
C VAL A 438 0.14 -12.31 5.75
N PRO A 439 -0.99 -12.23 5.03
CA PRO A 439 -1.00 -12.62 3.62
C PRO A 439 -0.02 -11.76 2.81
N VAL A 440 0.77 -12.38 1.95
CA VAL A 440 1.72 -11.69 1.06
C VAL A 440 1.61 -12.32 -0.32
N TRP A 441 1.13 -11.58 -1.32
CA TRP A 441 0.76 -12.17 -2.60
C TRP A 441 1.91 -12.99 -3.24
N PRO A 442 1.66 -14.22 -3.74
CA PRO A 442 0.37 -14.92 -3.82
C PRO A 442 0.10 -15.88 -2.65
N GLN A 443 0.82 -15.75 -1.53
CA GLN A 443 0.80 -16.67 -0.40
C GLN A 443 0.01 -16.12 0.79
N GLY A 444 -0.41 -17.03 1.66
CA GLY A 444 -1.10 -16.72 2.91
C GLY A 444 -2.60 -16.93 2.84
N SER A 445 -3.16 -17.04 4.04
CA SER A 445 -4.52 -17.47 4.28
C SER A 445 -5.39 -16.41 4.94
N GLN A 446 -6.71 -16.62 4.96
CA GLN A 446 -7.60 -15.77 5.75
C GLN A 446 -7.26 -15.80 7.25
N GLU A 447 -6.78 -16.94 7.79
CA GLU A 447 -6.30 -17.01 9.18
C GLU A 447 -5.06 -16.13 9.42
N ASP A 448 -4.14 -16.07 8.44
CA ASP A 448 -2.97 -15.19 8.51
C ASP A 448 -3.38 -13.71 8.48
N HIS A 449 -4.52 -13.38 7.86
CA HIS A 449 -5.07 -12.02 7.89
C HIS A 449 -5.76 -11.69 9.21
N ASP A 450 -6.59 -12.58 9.70
CA ASP A 450 -7.48 -12.32 10.85
C ASP A 450 -6.73 -12.45 12.18
N THR A 451 -5.81 -13.42 12.27
CA THR A 451 -5.00 -13.68 13.46
C THR A 451 -3.53 -13.99 13.09
N PRO A 452 -2.75 -12.97 12.68
CA PRO A 452 -1.36 -13.15 12.30
C PRO A 452 -0.53 -13.82 13.41
N LYS A 453 0.37 -14.72 13.01
CA LYS A 453 1.25 -15.47 13.92
C LYS A 453 2.68 -15.44 13.42
N CYS A 454 3.63 -15.53 14.35
CA CYS A 454 5.03 -15.72 13.98
C CYS A 454 5.22 -17.06 13.26
N GLN A 455 5.64 -17.04 12.00
CA GLN A 455 5.95 -18.23 11.21
C GLN A 455 7.43 -18.26 10.85
N ARG A 456 8.01 -19.45 10.77
CA ARG A 456 9.39 -19.64 10.32
C ARG A 456 9.50 -19.37 8.82
N PHE A 457 10.52 -18.63 8.38
CA PHE A 457 10.75 -18.36 6.96
C PHE A 457 10.80 -19.63 6.09
N THR A 458 11.35 -20.73 6.62
CA THR A 458 11.47 -22.01 5.90
C THR A 458 10.17 -22.83 5.82
N LYS A 459 9.15 -22.45 6.59
CA LYS A 459 7.85 -23.15 6.66
C LYS A 459 6.66 -22.21 6.44
N ALA A 460 6.93 -20.98 6.02
CA ALA A 460 5.92 -19.96 5.82
C ALA A 460 4.85 -20.43 4.83
N TYR A 461 3.58 -20.21 5.17
CA TYR A 461 2.41 -20.46 4.30
C TYR A 461 2.30 -21.91 3.78
N GLN A 462 2.86 -22.89 4.50
CA GLN A 462 2.76 -24.31 4.13
C GLN A 462 1.32 -24.85 4.15
N ALA A 463 0.42 -24.21 4.90
CA ALA A 463 -0.99 -24.57 4.98
C ALA A 463 -1.78 -24.27 3.69
N GLY A 464 -1.16 -23.62 2.69
CA GLY A 464 -1.80 -23.18 1.45
C GLY A 464 -2.18 -21.69 1.50
N GLY A 465 -2.80 -21.21 0.43
CA GLY A 465 -3.28 -19.84 0.33
C GLY A 465 -4.69 -19.77 -0.25
N ASP A 466 -5.64 -19.29 0.54
CA ASP A 466 -7.02 -19.01 0.16
C ASP A 466 -7.33 -17.50 0.14
N TYR A 467 -6.44 -16.67 0.69
CA TYR A 467 -6.69 -15.24 0.85
C TYR A 467 -6.80 -14.51 -0.50
N TRP A 468 -5.82 -14.72 -1.37
CA TRP A 468 -5.72 -14.06 -2.67
C TRP A 468 -6.59 -14.71 -3.75
N GLY A 469 -7.33 -15.77 -3.44
CA GLY A 469 -8.02 -16.57 -4.45
C GLY A 469 -7.06 -17.18 -5.49
N PRO A 470 -7.60 -17.74 -6.59
CA PRO A 470 -6.76 -18.30 -7.65
C PRO A 470 -5.97 -17.19 -8.35
N VAL A 471 -4.66 -17.35 -8.47
CA VAL A 471 -3.88 -16.59 -9.45
C VAL A 471 -4.34 -17.04 -10.83
N TRP A 472 -4.83 -16.12 -11.65
CA TRP A 472 -5.20 -16.42 -13.04
C TRP A 472 -4.26 -15.73 -14.02
N ASP A 473 -4.17 -16.32 -15.21
CA ASP A 473 -3.36 -15.82 -16.32
C ASP A 473 -4.05 -14.64 -17.01
#